data_AF-A0A2N1UQW4-F1
#
_entry.id   AF-A0A2N1UQW4-F1
#
_cell.length_a   1.000
_cell.length_b   1.000
_cell.length_c   1.000
_cell.angle_alpha   90.00
_cell.angle_beta   90.00
_cell.angle_gamma   90.00
#
_symmetry.space_group_name_H-M   'P 1'
#
loop_
_entity.id
_entity.type
_entity.pdbx_description
1 polymer ?
#
loop_
_entity_poly.entity_id
_entity_poly.type
_entity_poly.pdbx_seq_one_letter_code
_entity_poly.pdbx_strand_id
1 'polypeptide(L)' 'MTENDIITRFRARYPFPLDGFQIEAAESLLDGRSVLVTAPTGSGKTIVAEFAIFDALDRRLQVIY' A
#
# COMPACT_ATOMS: atom_id res chain seq x y z
N MET A 1 -14.10 11.72 -0.66
CA MET A 1 -13.44 10.54 -0.06
C MET A 1 -12.11 11.02 0.48
N THR A 2 -11.92 11.00 1.79
CA THR A 2 -10.66 11.44 2.41
C THR A 2 -9.59 10.36 2.24
N GLU A 3 -8.34 10.76 2.08
CA GLU A 3 -7.14 9.92 1.90
C GLU A 3 -7.00 8.76 2.91
N ASN A 4 -7.53 8.93 4.13
CA ASN A 4 -7.55 7.89 5.16
C ASN A 4 -8.53 6.71 4.88
N ASP A 5 -9.46 6.89 3.92
CA ASP A 5 -10.49 5.91 3.58
C ASP A 5 -9.93 4.74 2.75
N ILE A 6 -8.99 5.01 1.83
CA ILE A 6 -8.45 3.98 0.94
C ILE A 6 -7.55 2.98 1.67
N ILE A 7 -6.70 3.44 2.60
CA ILE A 7 -5.88 2.57 3.46
C ILE A 7 -6.79 1.69 4.31
N THR A 8 -7.86 2.26 4.88
CA THR A 8 -8.83 1.50 5.68
C THR A 8 -9.51 0.40 4.85
N ARG A 9 -9.97 0.72 3.63
CA ARG A 9 -10.55 -0.26 2.70
C ARG A 9 -9.56 -1.34 2.29
N PHE A 10 -8.29 -0.99 2.07
CA PHE A 10 -7.25 -1.95 1.73
C PHE A 10 -6.93 -2.88 2.91
N ARG A 11 -6.77 -2.33 4.12
CA ARG A 11 -6.55 -3.09 5.36
C ARG A 11 -7.64 -4.14 5.61
N ALA A 12 -8.89 -3.79 5.34
CA ALA A 12 -10.03 -4.69 5.51
C ALA A 12 -10.00 -5.94 4.61
N ARG A 13 -9.08 -6.02 3.63
CA ARG A 13 -8.94 -7.18 2.73
C ARG A 13 -8.11 -8.32 3.35
N TYR A 14 -7.41 -8.07 4.46
CA TYR A 14 -6.55 -9.06 5.11
C TYR A 14 -7.11 -9.47 6.48
N PRO A 15 -7.00 -10.75 6.88
CA PRO A 15 -7.42 -11.22 8.19
C PRO A 15 -6.42 -10.90 9.31
N PHE A 16 -5.37 -10.13 9.02
CA PHE A 16 -4.30 -9.75 9.94
C PHE A 16 -4.02 -8.24 9.82
N PRO A 17 -3.49 -7.60 10.86
CA PRO A 17 -3.10 -6.20 10.79
C PRO A 17 -1.91 -6.02 9.83
N LEU A 18 -1.85 -4.86 9.19
CA LEU A 18 -0.66 -4.45 8.45
C LEU A 18 0.43 -3.99 9.42
N ASP A 19 1.67 -4.26 9.07
CA ASP A 19 2.83 -3.80 9.82
C ASP A 19 3.05 -2.29 9.64
N GLY A 20 3.74 -1.66 10.59
CA GLY A 20 3.97 -0.21 10.57
C GLY A 20 4.63 0.30 9.29
N PHE A 21 5.65 -0.41 8.78
CA PHE A 21 6.34 -0.03 7.55
C PHE A 21 5.44 -0.13 6.31
N GLN A 22 4.43 -1.02 6.33
CA GLN A 22 3.48 -1.16 5.22
C GLN A 22 2.51 0.01 5.19
N ILE A 23 2.07 0.47 6.36
CA ILE A 23 1.21 1.65 6.51
C ILE A 23 1.99 2.91 6.11
N GLU A 24 3.21 3.09 6.60
CA GLU A 24 4.07 4.24 6.25
C GLU A 24 4.34 4.32 4.74
N ALA A 25 4.60 3.17 4.10
CA ALA A 25 4.77 3.12 2.65
C ALA A 25 3.47 3.46 1.91
N ALA A 26 2.32 2.98 2.38
CA ALA A 26 1.02 3.30 1.81
C ALA A 26 0.68 4.80 1.90
N GLU A 27 0.89 5.41 3.07
CA GLU A 27 0.71 6.86 3.27
C GLU A 27 1.63 7.67 2.35
N SER A 28 2.92 7.29 2.26
CA SER A 28 3.89 7.94 1.38
C SER A 28 3.49 7.84 -0.10
N LEU A 29 2.95 6.69 -0.53
CA LEU A 29 2.45 6.49 -1.90
C LEU A 29 1.22 7.37 -2.17
N LEU A 30 0.29 7.50 -1.21
CA LEU A 30 -0.90 8.35 -1.38
C LEU A 30 -0.55 9.82 -1.57
N ASP A 31 0.45 10.29 -0.82
CA ASP A 31 1.04 11.63 -0.94
C ASP A 31 1.77 11.85 -2.28
N GLY A 32 1.73 10.87 -3.20
CA GLY A 32 2.36 10.95 -4.53
C GLY A 32 3.88 10.80 -4.50
N ARG A 33 4.44 10.25 -3.42
CA ARG A 33 5.90 10.01 -3.29
C ARG A 33 6.26 8.61 -3.78
N SER A 34 7.53 8.41 -4.11
CA SER A 34 8.09 7.08 -4.35
C SER A 34 8.65 6.48 -3.06
N VAL A 35 8.60 5.15 -2.93
CA VAL A 35 9.08 4.44 -1.73
C VAL A 35 10.14 3.40 -2.10
N LEU A 36 11.14 3.22 -1.22
CA LEU A 36 12.10 2.12 -1.25
C LEU A 36 11.94 1.31 0.03
N VAL A 37 11.48 0.06 -0.11
CA VAL A 37 11.23 -0.82 1.03
C VAL A 37 12.35 -1.86 1.15
N THR A 38 13.12 -1.79 2.24
CA THR A 38 14.16 -2.75 2.56
C THR A 38 13.76 -3.59 3.77
N ALA A 39 13.21 -4.78 3.52
CA ALA A 39 12.87 -5.75 4.57
C ALA A 39 13.26 -7.18 4.14
N PRO A 40 13.45 -8.13 5.08
CA PRO A 40 13.74 -9.53 4.76
C PRO A 40 12.62 -10.24 3.98
N THR A 41 12.96 -11.32 3.27
CA THR A 41 11.96 -12.21 2.67
C THR A 41 11.09 -12.80 3.77
N GLY A 42 9.77 -12.90 3.52
CA GLY A 42 8.79 -13.31 4.54
C GLY A 42 8.19 -12.16 5.35
N SER A 43 8.76 -10.95 5.32
CA SER A 43 8.23 -9.78 6.07
C SER A 43 7.02 -9.10 5.43
N GLY A 44 6.38 -9.69 4.41
CA GLY A 44 5.18 -9.11 3.81
C GLY A 44 5.40 -7.88 2.91
N LYS A 45 6.61 -7.67 2.36
CA LYS A 45 6.89 -6.55 1.43
C LYS A 45 5.91 -6.45 0.24
N THR A 46 5.39 -7.59 -0.21
CA THR A 46 4.39 -7.67 -1.29
C THR A 46 3.15 -6.84 -1.00
N ILE A 47 2.75 -6.69 0.27
CA ILE A 47 1.62 -5.85 0.67
C ILE A 47 1.79 -4.39 0.20
N VAL A 48 3.01 -3.86 0.19
CA VAL A 48 3.28 -2.50 -0.29
C VAL A 48 3.02 -2.39 -1.79
N ALA A 49 3.44 -3.40 -2.56
CA ALA A 49 3.17 -3.42 -3.99
C ALA A 49 1.67 -3.65 -4.29
N GLU A 50 1.01 -4.51 -3.52
CA GLU A 50 -0.44 -4.72 -3.62
C GLU A 50 -1.23 -3.44 -3.30
N PHE A 51 -0.78 -2.65 -2.33
CA PHE A 51 -1.35 -1.32 -2.07
C PHE A 51 -1.14 -0.36 -3.24
N ALA A 52 0.07 -0.30 -3.81
CA ALA A 52 0.35 0.55 -4.97
C ALA A 52 -0.55 0.19 -6.17
N ILE A 53 -0.78 -1.11 -6.40
CA ILE A 53 -1.72 -1.59 -7.41
C ILE A 53 -3.15 -1.17 -7.06
N PHE A 54 -3.57 -1.34 -5.81
CA PHE A 54 -4.91 -0.99 -5.36
C PHE A 54 -5.22 0.51 -5.54
N ASP A 55 -4.31 1.39 -5.13
CA ASP A 55 -4.43 2.84 -5.31
C ASP A 55 -4.41 3.23 -6.80
N ALA A 56 -3.48 2.66 -7.59
CA ALA A 56 -3.43 2.92 -9.02
C ALA A 56 -4.73 2.53 -9.74
N LEU A 57 -5.34 1.38 -9.38
CA LEU A 57 -6.62 0.96 -9.95
C LEU A 57 -7.77 1.91 -9.56
N ASP A 58 -7.81 2.39 -8.30
CA ASP A 58 -8.79 3.40 -7.85
C ASP A 58 -8.64 4.71 -8.65
N ARG A 59 -7.39 5.08 -8.96
CA ARG A 59 -7.02 6.25 -9.78
C ARG A 59 -7.07 6.01 -11.30
N ARG A 60 -7.41 4.79 -11.77
CA ARG A 60 -7.41 4.38 -13.18
C ARG A 60 -6.05 4.56 -13.89
N LEU A 61 -4.97 4.27 -13.18
CA LEU A 61 -3.60 4.29 -13.68
C LEU A 61 -3.13 2.87 -14.05
N GLN A 62 -2.01 2.80 -14.78
CA GLN A 62 -1.34 1.54 -15.09
C GLN A 62 -0.22 1.27 -14.08
N VAL A 63 -0.01 -0.01 -13.75
CA VAL A 63 1.10 -0.46 -12.90
C VAL A 63 1.90 -1.52 -13.65
N ILE A 64 3.22 -1.46 -13.50
CA ILE A 64 4.16 -2.45 -14.00
C ILE A 64 4.81 -3.08 -12.76
N TYR A 65 4.80 -4.41 -12.69
CA TYR A 65 5.32 -5.21 -11.59
C TYR A 65 6.39 -6.17 -12.08
#